data_AF-S3CZB6-F1
#
_entry.id   AF-S3CZB6-F1
#
_cell.length_a   1.000
_cell.length_b   1.000
_cell.length_c   1.000
_cell.angle_alpha   90.00
_cell.angle_beta   90.00
_cell.angle_gamma   90.00
#
_symmetry.space_group_name_H-M   'P 1'
#
loop_
_entity.id
_entity.type
_entity.pdbx_description
1 polymer ?
#
loop_
_entity_poly.entity_id
_entity_poly.type
_entity_poly.pdbx_seq_one_letter_code
_entity_poly.pdbx_strand_id
1 'polypeptide(L)'
;MSPETLAFLRLLPVLSSTAILMFAFDEYLFLSRFMNPTYRNESNAFLAKWFTQWLAKAKFVIITLFPFSLGTALANIFTSRSALQAAGAEKWYWCGFAFQFAHFLFAPIAIKLLNEVCEDKPKGEVTGTMGKWLKMHLVRSVVVDVGAWVFFIVGNVMAR
;
A
#
# COMPACT_ATOMS: atom_id res chain seq x y z
N MET A 1 18.48 -20.23 13.83
CA MET A 1 17.05 -19.88 13.92
C MET A 1 16.27 -21.19 13.92
N SER A 2 15.28 -21.36 14.80
CA SER A 2 14.48 -22.60 14.77
C SER A 2 13.67 -22.68 13.46
N PRO A 3 13.25 -23.88 13.01
CA PRO A 3 12.41 -24.02 11.82
C PRO A 3 11.14 -23.17 11.88
N GLU A 4 10.49 -23.10 13.05
CA GLU A 4 9.26 -22.33 13.27
C GLU A 4 9.51 -20.83 13.14
N THR A 5 10.62 -20.35 13.72
CA THR A 5 10.99 -18.92 13.66
C THR A 5 11.29 -18.50 12.21
N LEU A 6 11.94 -19.38 11.45
CA LEU A 6 12.24 -19.15 10.04
C LEU A 6 10.97 -19.17 9.17
N ALA A 7 10.06 -20.12 9.42
CA ALA A 7 8.77 -20.17 8.74
C ALA A 7 7.94 -18.91 9.02
N PHE A 8 7.95 -18.42 10.27
CA PHE A 8 7.27 -17.18 10.63
C PHE A 8 7.89 -15.97 9.92
N LEU A 9 9.23 -15.86 9.91
CA LEU A 9 9.93 -14.79 9.19
C LEU A 9 9.50 -14.75 7.71
N ARG A 10 9.47 -15.90 7.03
CA ARG A 10 9.03 -16.03 5.62
C ARG A 10 7.60 -15.59 5.36
N LEU A 11 6.74 -15.77 6.34
CA LEU A 11 5.34 -15.38 6.25
C LEU A 11 5.11 -13.87 6.45
N LEU A 12 6.00 -13.16 7.16
CA LEU A 12 5.81 -11.75 7.51
C LEU A 12 5.62 -10.80 6.30
N PRO A 13 6.39 -10.92 5.20
CA PRO A 13 6.15 -10.11 4.00
C PRO A 13 4.77 -10.36 3.38
N VAL A 14 4.26 -11.59 3.43
CA VAL A 14 2.91 -11.93 2.96
C VAL A 14 1.84 -11.26 3.82
N LEU A 15 1.96 -11.37 5.16
CA LEU A 15 0.97 -10.78 6.08
C LEU A 15 0.96 -9.25 5.98
N SER A 16 2.14 -8.63 5.96
CA SER A 16 2.26 -7.18 5.88
C SER A 16 1.79 -6.64 4.53
N SER A 17 2.14 -7.27 3.40
CA SER A 17 1.63 -6.86 2.08
C SER A 17 0.12 -7.10 1.93
N THR A 18 -0.43 -8.14 2.55
CA THR A 18 -1.89 -8.35 2.62
C THR A 18 -2.56 -7.20 3.39
N ALA A 19 -2.02 -6.80 4.53
CA ALA A 19 -2.54 -5.68 5.30
C ALA A 19 -2.46 -4.34 4.54
N ILE A 20 -1.36 -4.11 3.80
CA ILE A 20 -1.22 -2.93 2.90
C ILE A 20 -2.30 -2.96 1.82
N LEU A 21 -2.49 -4.09 1.16
CA LEU A 21 -3.45 -4.23 0.07
C LEU A 21 -4.89 -4.05 0.57
N MET A 22 -5.23 -4.63 1.73
CA MET A 22 -6.53 -4.44 2.37
C MET A 22 -6.77 -2.97 2.73
N PHE A 23 -5.77 -2.30 3.32
CA PHE A 23 -5.88 -0.87 3.63
C PHE A 23 -6.13 -0.04 2.36
N ALA A 24 -5.39 -0.31 1.29
CA ALA A 24 -5.57 0.38 0.01
C ALA A 24 -6.95 0.10 -0.62
N PHE A 25 -7.46 -1.12 -0.49
CA PHE A 25 -8.79 -1.48 -0.97
C PHE A 25 -9.88 -0.75 -0.16
N ASP A 26 -9.77 -0.75 1.17
CA ASP A 26 -10.69 -0.04 2.05
C ASP A 26 -10.72 1.46 1.73
N GLU A 27 -9.54 2.09 1.59
CA GLU A 27 -9.39 3.49 1.15
C GLU A 27 -10.18 3.75 -0.14
N TYR A 28 -10.00 2.91 -1.15
CA TYR A 28 -10.73 3.04 -2.41
C TYR A 28 -12.24 2.91 -2.21
N LEU A 29 -12.68 1.91 -1.44
CA LEU A 29 -14.11 1.64 -1.22
C LEU A 29 -14.83 2.83 -0.58
N PHE A 30 -14.35 3.36 0.55
CA PHE A 30 -15.09 4.44 1.22
C PHE A 30 -14.86 5.80 0.55
N LEU A 31 -13.65 6.10 0.04
CA LEU A 31 -13.39 7.39 -0.60
C LEU A 31 -14.11 7.55 -1.94
N SER A 32 -14.27 6.45 -2.70
CA SER A 32 -15.03 6.48 -3.95
C SER A 32 -16.51 6.81 -3.75
N ARG A 33 -17.07 6.62 -2.55
CA ARG A 33 -18.47 6.99 -2.26
C ARG A 33 -18.71 8.50 -2.31
N PHE A 34 -17.71 9.32 -1.96
CA PHE A 34 -17.78 10.78 -2.10
C PHE A 34 -17.84 11.22 -3.58
N MET A 35 -17.55 10.33 -4.53
CA MET A 35 -17.60 10.63 -5.96
C MET A 35 -19.01 10.46 -6.55
N ASN A 36 -19.98 10.00 -5.77
CA ASN A 36 -21.35 9.81 -6.25
C ASN A 36 -21.97 11.15 -6.70
N PRO A 37 -22.44 11.26 -7.96
CA PRO A 37 -23.06 12.49 -8.46
C PRO A 37 -24.26 12.97 -7.65
N THR A 38 -25.02 12.06 -7.03
CA THR A 38 -26.17 12.38 -6.18
C THR A 38 -25.82 13.27 -4.99
N TYR A 39 -24.60 13.13 -4.45
CA TYR A 39 -24.14 13.84 -3.25
C TYR A 39 -22.97 14.79 -3.54
N ARG A 40 -22.85 15.27 -4.79
CA ARG A 40 -21.68 16.01 -5.26
C ARG A 40 -21.46 17.29 -4.46
N ASN A 41 -22.54 18.05 -4.23
CA ASN A 41 -22.49 19.33 -3.54
C ASN A 41 -22.13 19.14 -2.06
N GLU A 42 -22.75 18.15 -1.41
CA GLU A 42 -22.50 17.78 -0.02
C GLU A 42 -21.07 17.26 0.17
N SER A 43 -20.61 16.42 -0.77
CA SER A 43 -19.25 15.90 -0.75
C SER A 43 -18.23 17.02 -0.96
N ASN A 44 -18.45 17.93 -1.90
CA ASN A 44 -17.58 19.09 -2.10
C ASN A 44 -17.54 20.00 -0.86
N ALA A 45 -18.66 20.16 -0.14
CA ALA A 45 -18.72 20.98 1.06
C ALA A 45 -18.02 20.36 2.29
N PHE A 46 -17.98 19.03 2.38
CA PHE A 46 -17.55 18.33 3.60
C PHE A 46 -16.21 17.58 3.48
N LEU A 47 -15.87 17.07 2.30
CA LEU A 47 -14.78 16.11 2.11
C LEU A 47 -13.43 16.62 2.64
N ALA A 48 -13.04 17.86 2.34
CA ALA A 48 -11.73 18.40 2.75
C ALA A 48 -11.52 18.34 4.27
N LYS A 49 -12.53 18.78 5.04
CA LYS A 49 -12.48 18.79 6.52
C LYS A 49 -12.44 17.37 7.08
N TRP A 50 -13.30 16.50 6.57
CA TRP A 50 -13.34 15.09 6.98
C TRP A 50 -12.02 14.37 6.67
N PHE A 51 -11.53 14.56 5.44
CA PHE A 51 -10.33 13.91 4.95
C PHE A 51 -9.08 14.36 5.70
N THR A 52 -8.98 15.64 6.06
CA THR A 52 -7.87 16.15 6.88
C THR A 52 -7.78 15.43 8.23
N GLN A 53 -8.92 15.21 8.88
CA GLN A 53 -8.95 14.50 10.18
C GLN A 53 -8.63 13.01 10.02
N TRP A 54 -9.16 12.38 8.98
CA TRP A 54 -8.89 10.97 8.68
C TRP A 54 -7.42 10.76 8.31
N LEU A 55 -6.86 11.57 7.41
CA LEU A 55 -5.48 11.46 6.91
C LEU A 55 -4.46 11.61 8.05
N ALA A 56 -4.74 12.47 9.02
CA ALA A 56 -3.91 12.65 10.21
C ALA A 56 -3.71 11.35 11.01
N LYS A 57 -4.69 10.43 10.97
CA LYS A 57 -4.62 9.11 11.61
C LYS A 57 -4.11 8.05 10.63
N ALA A 58 -4.63 8.04 9.41
CA ALA A 58 -4.30 7.07 8.36
C ALA A 58 -2.79 7.01 8.05
N LYS A 59 -2.10 8.17 8.05
CA LYS A 59 -0.65 8.22 7.79
C LYS A 59 0.19 7.36 8.74
N PHE A 60 -0.26 7.12 9.97
CA PHE A 60 0.47 6.26 10.90
C PHE A 60 0.46 4.79 10.46
N VAL A 61 -0.63 4.34 9.82
CA VAL A 61 -0.69 2.99 9.22
C VAL A 61 0.37 2.88 8.12
N ILE A 62 0.48 3.89 7.25
CA ILE A 62 1.43 3.90 6.13
C ILE A 62 2.88 3.95 6.63
N ILE A 63 3.20 4.87 7.54
CA ILE A 63 4.57 5.08 8.04
C ILE A 63 5.08 3.88 8.85
N THR A 64 4.19 3.06 9.41
CA THR A 64 4.58 1.86 10.17
C THR A 64 4.63 0.61 9.29
N LEU A 65 3.58 0.36 8.50
CA LEU A 65 3.39 -0.91 7.83
C LEU A 65 4.34 -1.11 6.64
N PHE A 66 4.64 -0.04 5.89
CA PHE A 66 5.56 -0.13 4.75
C PHE A 66 7.01 -0.43 5.16
N PRO A 67 7.63 0.32 6.10
CA PRO A 67 8.97 -0.03 6.57
C PRO A 67 9.03 -1.42 7.20
N PHE A 68 7.97 -1.84 7.91
CA PHE A 68 7.88 -3.19 8.46
C PHE A 68 7.88 -4.25 7.36
N SER A 69 7.08 -4.09 6.31
CA SER A 69 7.04 -5.01 5.18
C SER A 69 8.38 -5.11 4.45
N LEU A 70 8.99 -3.96 4.12
CA LEU A 70 10.30 -3.90 3.48
C LEU A 70 11.40 -4.51 4.36
N GLY A 71 11.39 -4.19 5.66
CA GLY A 71 12.37 -4.70 6.62
C GLY A 71 12.29 -6.22 6.78
N THR A 72 11.07 -6.78 6.86
CA THR A 72 10.87 -8.23 6.96
C THR A 72 11.22 -8.96 5.66
N ALA A 73 11.01 -8.33 4.50
CA ALA A 73 11.48 -8.87 3.22
C ALA A 73 13.01 -8.93 3.14
N LEU A 74 13.71 -7.86 3.53
CA LEU A 74 15.17 -7.85 3.58
C LEU A 74 15.71 -8.85 4.62
N ALA A 75 15.08 -8.93 5.80
CA ALA A 75 15.46 -9.91 6.82
C ALA A 75 15.34 -11.34 6.29
N ASN A 76 14.29 -11.69 5.54
CA ASN A 76 14.18 -12.99 4.88
C ASN A 76 15.36 -13.28 3.96
N ILE A 77 15.64 -12.33 3.06
CA ILE A 77 16.67 -12.44 2.04
C ILE A 77 18.04 -12.65 2.68
N PHE A 78 18.39 -11.87 3.70
CA PHE A 78 19.73 -11.89 4.28
C PHE A 78 19.93 -12.94 5.37
N THR A 79 18.88 -13.30 6.14
CA THR A 79 18.99 -14.32 7.21
C THR A 79 18.93 -15.75 6.69
N SER A 80 18.30 -15.98 5.52
CA SER A 80 18.07 -17.34 5.01
C SER A 80 18.46 -17.53 3.54
N ARG A 81 19.40 -16.71 3.04
CA ARG A 81 19.77 -16.63 1.62
C ARG A 81 20.04 -17.98 0.97
N SER A 82 20.93 -18.79 1.54
CA SER A 82 21.31 -20.08 0.96
C SER A 82 20.11 -21.05 0.86
N ALA A 83 19.22 -21.03 1.86
CA ALA A 83 18.00 -21.84 1.82
C ALA A 83 17.00 -21.33 0.77
N LEU A 84 16.86 -20.01 0.65
CA LEU A 84 16.02 -19.40 -0.40
C LEU A 84 16.57 -19.67 -1.80
N GLN A 85 17.90 -19.71 -1.98
CA GLN A 85 18.55 -20.06 -3.23
C GLN A 85 18.33 -21.51 -3.61
N ALA A 86 18.55 -22.43 -2.66
CA ALA A 86 18.29 -23.86 -2.86
C ALA A 86 16.84 -24.13 -3.27
N ALA A 87 15.89 -23.35 -2.72
CA ALA A 87 14.48 -23.44 -3.04
C ALA A 87 14.06 -22.64 -4.30
N GLY A 88 14.97 -21.88 -4.94
CA GLY A 88 14.62 -20.97 -6.04
C GLY A 88 13.69 -19.81 -5.65
N ALA A 89 13.56 -19.54 -4.34
CA ALA A 89 12.65 -18.58 -3.75
C ALA A 89 13.24 -17.15 -3.66
N GLU A 90 14.57 -17.00 -3.64
CA GLU A 90 15.24 -15.70 -3.40
C GLU A 90 14.75 -14.60 -4.36
N LYS A 91 14.65 -14.93 -5.66
CA LYS A 91 14.24 -13.97 -6.71
C LYS A 91 12.84 -13.40 -6.44
N TRP A 92 11.93 -14.18 -5.89
CA TRP A 92 10.56 -13.75 -5.64
C TRP A 92 10.46 -12.81 -4.45
N TYR A 93 11.27 -13.01 -3.41
CA TYR A 93 11.39 -12.04 -2.32
C TYR A 93 11.98 -10.71 -2.82
N TRP A 94 12.98 -10.74 -3.71
CA TRP A 94 13.51 -9.52 -4.33
C TRP A 94 12.47 -8.82 -5.23
N CYS A 95 11.73 -9.56 -6.05
CA CYS A 95 10.64 -8.98 -6.84
C CYS A 95 9.55 -8.36 -5.95
N GLY A 96 9.13 -9.06 -4.88
CA GLY A 96 8.17 -8.53 -3.92
C GLY A 96 8.66 -7.24 -3.26
N PHE A 97 9.92 -7.23 -2.81
CA PHE A 97 10.56 -6.03 -2.25
C PHE A 97 10.58 -4.88 -3.26
N ALA A 98 11.01 -5.13 -4.49
CA ALA A 98 11.13 -4.11 -5.53
C ALA A 98 9.76 -3.49 -5.87
N PHE A 99 8.71 -4.31 -6.00
CA PHE A 99 7.35 -3.84 -6.24
C PHE A 99 6.81 -3.06 -5.03
N GLN A 100 7.03 -3.55 -3.81
CA GLN A 100 6.61 -2.84 -2.60
C GLN A 100 7.31 -1.48 -2.47
N PHE A 101 8.58 -1.41 -2.83
CA PHE A 101 9.35 -0.17 -2.87
C PHE A 101 8.88 0.77 -3.99
N ALA A 102 8.48 0.23 -5.14
CA ALA A 102 7.94 1.01 -6.26
C ALA A 102 6.65 1.78 -5.92
N HIS A 103 5.95 1.41 -4.84
CA HIS A 103 4.88 2.22 -4.26
C HIS A 103 5.29 3.69 -4.05
N PHE A 104 6.52 3.92 -3.59
CA PHE A 104 7.01 5.26 -3.31
C PHE A 104 7.26 6.12 -4.56
N LEU A 105 7.30 5.53 -5.76
CA LEU A 105 7.37 6.28 -7.02
C LEU A 105 6.11 7.13 -7.25
N PHE A 106 4.98 6.74 -6.65
CA PHE A 106 3.73 7.48 -6.72
C PHE A 106 3.62 8.56 -5.64
N ALA A 107 4.53 8.59 -4.65
CA ALA A 107 4.45 9.48 -3.50
C ALA A 107 4.41 10.97 -3.85
N PRO A 108 5.20 11.51 -4.82
CA PRO A 108 5.13 12.93 -5.16
C PRO A 108 3.75 13.35 -5.67
N ILE A 109 3.15 12.52 -6.53
CA ILE A 109 1.81 12.78 -7.09
C ILE A 109 0.75 12.63 -6.00
N ALA A 110 0.87 11.58 -5.17
CA ALA A 110 -0.04 11.35 -4.05
C ALA A 110 -0.04 12.51 -3.07
N ILE A 111 1.13 12.93 -2.57
CA ILE A 111 1.26 14.02 -1.61
C ILE A 111 0.67 15.32 -2.17
N LYS A 112 0.96 15.64 -3.44
CA LYS A 112 0.38 16.82 -4.09
C LYS A 112 -1.15 16.79 -4.05
N LEU A 113 -1.76 15.71 -4.54
CA LEU A 113 -3.22 15.60 -4.61
C LEU A 113 -3.88 15.53 -3.23
N LEU A 114 -3.26 14.85 -2.26
CA LEU A 114 -3.73 14.78 -0.89
C LEU A 114 -3.73 16.17 -0.22
N ASN A 115 -2.68 16.96 -0.44
CA ASN A 115 -2.61 18.34 0.06
C ASN A 115 -3.68 19.21 -0.61
N GLU A 116 -3.85 19.10 -1.93
CA GLU A 116 -4.93 19.81 -2.64
C GLU A 116 -6.31 19.42 -2.11
N VAL A 117 -6.54 18.15 -1.74
CA VAL A 117 -7.79 17.73 -1.08
C VAL A 117 -7.95 18.37 0.31
N CYS A 118 -6.93 18.32 1.15
CA CYS A 118 -6.97 18.89 2.50
C CYS A 118 -7.17 20.41 2.48
N GLU A 119 -6.61 21.09 1.48
CA GLU A 119 -6.70 22.54 1.30
C GLU A 119 -7.96 22.99 0.55
N ASP A 120 -8.87 22.08 0.18
CA ASP A 120 -10.05 22.35 -0.66
C ASP A 120 -9.67 23.08 -1.96
N LYS A 121 -8.73 22.49 -2.73
CA LYS A 121 -8.24 23.04 -4.00
C LYS A 121 -8.62 22.13 -5.19
N PRO A 122 -9.26 22.68 -6.24
CA PRO A 122 -9.89 24.00 -6.29
C PRO A 122 -11.12 24.08 -5.38
N LYS A 123 -11.40 25.28 -4.84
CA LYS A 123 -12.44 25.51 -3.85
C LYS A 123 -13.82 25.09 -4.37
N GLY A 124 -14.51 24.25 -3.59
CA GLY A 124 -15.84 23.76 -3.95
C GLY A 124 -15.86 22.66 -5.02
N GLU A 125 -14.68 22.17 -5.45
CA GLU A 125 -14.53 21.13 -6.48
C GLU A 125 -13.55 20.02 -6.01
N VAL A 126 -13.37 19.87 -4.70
CA VAL A 126 -12.43 18.91 -4.08
C VAL A 126 -12.69 17.45 -4.49
N THR A 127 -13.92 17.08 -4.82
CA THR A 127 -14.23 15.73 -5.32
C THR A 127 -13.55 15.44 -6.67
N GLY A 128 -13.30 16.46 -7.50
CA GLY A 128 -12.52 16.31 -8.73
C GLY A 128 -11.07 15.92 -8.45
N THR A 129 -10.44 16.58 -7.47
CA THR A 129 -9.07 16.29 -7.02
C THR A 129 -8.99 14.90 -6.37
N MET A 130 -9.93 14.58 -5.49
CA MET A 130 -10.03 13.23 -4.89
C MET A 130 -10.21 12.15 -5.97
N GLY A 131 -11.01 12.40 -7.01
CA GLY A 131 -11.18 11.47 -8.13
C GLY A 131 -9.88 11.21 -8.89
N LYS A 132 -9.03 12.23 -9.07
CA LYS A 132 -7.69 12.06 -9.65
C LYS A 132 -6.80 11.21 -8.76
N TRP A 133 -6.82 11.46 -7.45
CA TRP A 133 -6.08 10.66 -6.48
C TRP A 133 -6.55 9.20 -6.50
N LEU A 134 -7.86 8.94 -6.48
CA LEU A 134 -8.44 7.59 -6.53
C LEU A 134 -8.02 6.81 -7.77
N LYS A 135 -7.96 7.45 -8.94
CA LYS A 135 -7.48 6.81 -10.18
C LYS A 135 -6.01 6.40 -10.05
N MET A 136 -5.15 7.30 -9.60
CA MET A 136 -3.74 7.03 -9.38
C MET A 136 -3.55 5.94 -8.30
N HIS A 137 -4.29 6.04 -7.19
CA HIS A 137 -4.30 5.09 -6.08
C HIS A 137 -4.66 3.69 -6.55
N LEU A 138 -5.73 3.54 -7.35
CA LEU A 138 -6.12 2.25 -7.92
C LEU A 138 -5.03 1.67 -8.83
N VAL A 139 -4.46 2.48 -9.72
CA VAL A 139 -3.37 2.05 -10.61
C VAL A 139 -2.17 1.59 -9.80
N ARG A 140 -1.72 2.39 -8.82
CA ARG A 140 -0.65 2.02 -7.91
C ARG A 140 -0.96 0.70 -7.22
N SER A 141 -2.13 0.57 -6.61
CA SER A 141 -2.44 -0.63 -5.84
C SER A 141 -2.56 -1.88 -6.68
N VAL A 142 -3.07 -1.80 -7.91
CA VAL A 142 -3.09 -2.96 -8.84
C VAL A 142 -1.70 -3.29 -9.37
N VAL A 143 -0.89 -2.30 -9.74
CA VAL A 143 0.40 -2.57 -10.40
C VAL A 143 1.48 -2.95 -9.39
N VAL A 144 1.57 -2.21 -8.28
CA VAL A 144 2.67 -2.37 -7.31
C VAL A 144 2.27 -3.15 -6.06
N ASP A 145 1.12 -2.86 -5.44
CA ASP A 145 0.77 -3.47 -4.15
C ASP A 145 0.32 -4.94 -4.36
N VAL A 146 -0.54 -5.21 -5.35
CA VAL A 146 -0.90 -6.58 -5.75
C VAL A 146 0.33 -7.32 -6.30
N GLY A 147 1.18 -6.67 -7.08
CA GLY A 147 2.41 -7.28 -7.59
C GLY A 147 3.33 -7.75 -6.46
N ALA A 148 3.59 -6.88 -5.48
CA ALA A 148 4.35 -7.23 -4.28
C ALA A 148 3.75 -8.41 -3.53
N TRP A 149 2.44 -8.35 -3.28
CA TRP A 149 1.69 -9.39 -2.58
C TRP A 149 1.80 -10.75 -3.28
N VAL A 150 1.61 -10.81 -4.60
CA VAL A 150 1.76 -12.03 -5.40
C VAL A 150 3.18 -12.60 -5.28
N PHE A 151 4.20 -11.76 -5.46
CA PHE A 151 5.59 -12.24 -5.39
C PHE A 151 5.98 -12.73 -4.00
N PHE A 152 5.52 -12.08 -2.93
CA PHE A 152 5.74 -12.58 -1.58
C PHE A 152 5.02 -13.91 -1.32
N ILE A 153 3.80 -14.10 -1.82
CA ILE A 153 3.09 -15.39 -1.73
C ILE A 153 3.88 -16.49 -2.44
N VAL A 154 4.30 -16.24 -3.69
CA VAL A 154 5.09 -17.22 -4.47
C VAL A 154 6.41 -17.54 -3.77
N GLY A 155 7.13 -16.52 -3.30
CA GLY A 155 8.37 -16.70 -2.55
C GLY A 155 8.17 -17.52 -1.27
N ASN A 156 7.10 -17.26 -0.51
CA ASN A 156 6.77 -18.02 0.69
C ASN A 156 6.36 -19.47 0.38
N VAL A 157 5.56 -19.72 -0.67
CA VAL A 157 5.18 -21.08 -1.06
C VAL A 157 6.38 -21.89 -1.53
N MET A 158 7.29 -21.28 -2.31
CA MET A 158 8.50 -21.95 -2.79
C MET A 158 9.52 -22.19 -1.68
N ALA A 159 9.60 -21.31 -0.68
CA ALA A 159 10.54 -21.45 0.42
C ALA A 159 10.13 -22.45 1.50
N ARG A 160 8.94 -23.08 1.40
CA ARG A 160 8.44 -24.07 2.35
C ARG A 160 9.12 -25.43 2.21
#